data_AF-A0A7C1IIW7-F1
#
_entry.id   AF-A0A7C1IIW7-F1
#
_cell.length_a   1.000
_cell.length_b   1.000
_cell.length_c   1.000
_cell.angle_alpha   90.00
_cell.angle_beta   90.00
_cell.angle_gamma   90.00
#
_symmetry.space_group_name_H-M   'P 1'
#
loop_
_entity.id
_entity.type
_entity.pdbx_description
1 polymer ?
#
loop_
_entity_poly.entity_id
_entity_poly.type
_entity_poly.pdbx_seq_one_letter_code
_entity_poly.pdbx_strand_id
1 'polypeptide(L)'
;MKYSLGEVYKSLDDDDKRILLAVESGLSSYLYVPVRVIAKKTRIPAKKLNERLDNLVAKRLVSRRLGAEVGYTLTTFGLDVLALDSLVNRGLIQAIGDRVNVGKESDIYEAISPSGSRLALKFYRIGRTSFRQTARLRPYMTEREIHTWLDESKLSAQREFKALVELSRLTEYVPKPVGYSRHAVLIEYVEGQELYRTKMLNNPKAFLDGILQVIDVAYNKVGIVHGDLSEY
;
A
#
# COMPACT_ATOMS: atom_id res chain seq x y z
N MET A 1 -8.55 15.05 -3.89
CA MET A 1 -7.47 14.75 -4.86
C MET A 1 -8.08 14.91 -6.25
N LYS A 2 -7.40 15.51 -7.24
CA LYS A 2 -8.01 15.85 -8.55
C LYS A 2 -8.29 14.63 -9.45
N TYR A 3 -7.76 13.45 -9.08
CA TYR A 3 -7.90 12.19 -9.81
C TYR A 3 -7.96 11.00 -8.83
N SER A 4 -8.72 9.95 -9.16
CA SER A 4 -8.76 8.68 -8.43
C SER A 4 -7.55 7.78 -8.77
N LEU A 5 -7.26 6.78 -7.94
CA LEU A 5 -6.17 5.83 -8.20
C LEU A 5 -6.37 5.10 -9.53
N GLY A 6 -7.59 4.66 -9.81
CA GLY A 6 -7.93 3.95 -11.05
C GLY A 6 -7.79 4.84 -12.30
N GLU A 7 -8.22 6.10 -12.23
CA GLU A 7 -8.07 7.06 -13.33
C GLU A 7 -6.59 7.33 -13.65
N VAL A 8 -5.79 7.54 -12.61
CA VAL A 8 -4.35 7.77 -12.80
C VAL A 8 -3.70 6.53 -13.37
N TYR A 9 -3.96 5.35 -12.81
CA TYR A 9 -3.42 4.08 -13.30
C TYR A 9 -3.74 3.85 -14.79
N LYS A 10 -5.00 4.07 -15.21
CA LYS A 10 -5.43 3.94 -16.61
C LYS A 10 -4.76 4.96 -17.54
N SER A 11 -4.34 6.11 -17.02
CA SER A 11 -3.70 7.16 -17.81
C SER A 11 -2.20 6.95 -18.06
N LEU A 12 -1.59 5.94 -17.42
CA LEU A 12 -0.17 5.63 -17.56
C LEU A 12 0.05 4.54 -18.59
N ASP A 13 1.06 4.73 -19.44
CA ASP A 13 1.55 3.69 -20.35
C ASP A 13 2.72 2.91 -19.74
N ASP A 14 3.27 1.97 -20.51
CA ASP A 14 4.39 1.12 -20.06
C ASP A 14 5.68 1.90 -19.83
N ASP A 15 5.92 2.99 -20.58
CA ASP A 15 7.07 3.85 -20.40
C ASP A 15 7.00 4.58 -19.05
N ASP A 16 5.83 5.08 -18.68
CA ASP A 16 5.58 5.73 -17.40
C ASP A 16 5.80 4.76 -16.23
N LYS A 17 5.23 3.56 -16.32
CA LYS A 17 5.42 2.50 -15.31
C LYS A 17 6.89 2.09 -15.18
N ARG A 18 7.59 1.98 -16.31
CA ARG A 18 9.02 1.67 -16.35
C ARG A 18 9.87 2.78 -15.73
N ILE A 19 9.50 4.05 -15.91
CA ILE A 19 10.13 5.17 -15.20
C ILE A 19 9.92 5.03 -13.70
N LEU A 20 8.69 4.78 -13.23
CA LEU A 20 8.41 4.60 -11.80
C LEU A 20 9.22 3.46 -11.18
N LEU A 21 9.34 2.32 -11.86
CA LEU A 21 10.18 1.19 -11.44
C LEU A 21 11.67 1.54 -11.42
N ALA A 22 12.14 2.32 -12.39
CA ALA A 22 13.52 2.80 -12.43
C ALA A 22 13.82 3.75 -11.26
N VAL A 23 12.88 4.62 -10.89
CA VAL A 23 12.99 5.44 -9.68
C VAL A 23 13.02 4.53 -8.46
N GLU A 24 12.05 3.64 -8.27
CA GLU A 24 11.98 2.76 -7.09
C GLU A 24 13.29 1.99 -6.87
N SER A 25 13.77 1.32 -7.90
CA SER A 25 15.00 0.52 -7.80
C SER A 25 16.24 1.38 -7.52
N GLY A 26 16.25 2.64 -7.96
CA GLY A 26 17.32 3.59 -7.68
C GLY A 26 17.33 4.07 -6.22
N LEU A 27 16.22 3.97 -5.49
CA LEU A 27 16.13 4.46 -4.10
C LEU A 27 17.00 3.68 -3.11
N SER A 28 17.44 2.49 -3.49
CA SER A 28 18.45 1.72 -2.73
C SER A 28 19.81 2.41 -2.66
N SER A 29 20.13 3.25 -3.65
CA SER A 29 21.46 3.88 -3.81
C SER A 29 21.39 5.40 -3.76
N TYR A 30 20.22 5.98 -3.97
CA TYR A 30 20.04 7.43 -4.07
C TYR A 30 18.82 7.87 -3.28
N LEU A 31 18.95 8.94 -2.52
CA LEU A 31 17.80 9.62 -1.91
C LEU A 31 16.88 10.24 -2.98
N TYR A 32 17.48 10.83 -4.01
CA TYR A 32 16.81 11.26 -5.23
C TYR A 32 17.54 10.67 -6.42
N VAL A 33 16.84 9.84 -7.21
CA VAL A 33 17.44 9.17 -8.37
C VAL A 33 17.73 10.19 -9.46
N PRO A 34 18.99 10.35 -9.89
CA PRO A 34 19.34 11.26 -10.97
C PRO A 34 18.69 10.90 -12.30
N VAL A 35 18.38 11.91 -13.12
CA VAL A 35 17.81 11.71 -14.46
C VAL A 35 18.69 10.78 -15.31
N ARG A 36 20.02 10.90 -15.22
CA ARG A 36 20.96 10.00 -15.94
C ARG A 36 20.79 8.52 -15.55
N VAL A 37 20.48 8.24 -14.29
CA VAL A 37 20.30 6.87 -13.80
C VAL A 37 18.96 6.32 -14.29
N ILE A 38 17.92 7.13 -14.25
CA ILE A 38 16.60 6.79 -14.79
C ILE A 38 16.73 6.51 -16.29
N ALA A 39 17.36 7.42 -17.05
CA ALA A 39 17.59 7.29 -18.49
C ALA A 39 18.37 6.01 -18.84
N LYS A 40 19.40 5.66 -18.06
CA LYS A 40 20.17 4.43 -18.27
C LYS A 40 19.31 3.18 -18.06
N LYS A 41 18.47 3.16 -17.02
CA LYS A 41 17.59 2.02 -16.70
C LYS A 41 16.44 1.87 -17.68
N THR A 42 15.84 2.98 -18.10
CA THR A 42 14.69 2.97 -19.02
C THR A 42 15.11 2.97 -20.49
N ARG A 43 16.32 3.38 -20.85
CA ARG A 43 16.73 3.58 -22.26
C ARG A 43 15.80 4.52 -23.04
N ILE A 44 15.07 5.40 -22.34
CA ILE A 44 14.20 6.41 -22.96
C ILE A 44 15.07 7.61 -23.37
N PRO A 45 14.92 8.15 -24.60
CA PRO A 45 15.63 9.36 -25.02
C PRO A 45 15.40 10.53 -24.06
N ALA A 46 16.46 11.29 -23.76
CA ALA A 46 16.45 12.31 -22.70
C ALA A 46 15.30 13.34 -22.83
N LYS A 47 14.99 13.80 -24.06
CA LYS A 47 13.88 14.73 -24.30
C LYS A 47 12.53 14.15 -23.87
N LYS A 48 12.20 12.96 -24.37
CA LYS A 48 10.96 12.22 -24.03
C LYS A 48 10.89 11.89 -22.54
N LEU A 49 12.03 11.56 -21.92
CA LEU A 49 12.11 11.26 -20.49
C LEU A 49 11.74 12.48 -19.63
N ASN A 50 12.27 13.66 -19.94
CA ASN A 50 11.98 14.88 -19.18
C ASN A 50 10.49 15.26 -19.26
N GLU A 51 9.90 15.21 -20.45
CA GLU A 51 8.46 15.45 -20.66
C GLU A 51 7.60 14.51 -19.81
N ARG A 52 7.97 13.22 -19.77
CA ARG A 52 7.27 12.21 -18.95
C ARG A 52 7.47 12.44 -17.46
N LEU A 53 8.68 12.74 -17.02
CA LEU A 53 8.96 13.04 -15.62
C LEU A 53 8.14 14.25 -15.14
N ASP A 54 8.02 15.30 -15.94
CA ASP A 54 7.19 16.46 -15.61
C ASP A 54 5.70 16.08 -15.53
N ASN A 55 5.20 15.21 -16.41
CA ASN A 55 3.84 14.66 -16.33
C ASN A 55 3.63 13.80 -15.06
N LEU A 56 4.60 12.97 -14.69
CA LEU A 56 4.55 12.15 -13.48
C LEU A 56 4.57 13.02 -12.21
N VAL A 57 5.31 14.14 -12.22
CA VAL A 57 5.26 15.15 -11.15
C VAL A 57 3.88 15.81 -11.07
N ALA A 58 3.30 16.19 -12.22
CA ALA A 58 1.97 16.79 -12.27
C ALA A 58 0.88 15.83 -11.71
N LYS A 59 1.03 14.52 -11.96
CA LYS A 59 0.18 13.46 -11.38
C LYS A 59 0.56 13.09 -9.94
N ARG A 60 1.58 13.72 -9.35
CA ARG A 60 2.09 13.49 -7.99
C ARG A 60 2.57 12.05 -7.76
N LEU A 61 3.06 11.37 -8.79
CA LEU A 61 3.61 10.01 -8.69
C LEU A 61 5.09 10.02 -8.29
N VAL A 62 5.80 11.08 -8.68
CA VAL A 62 7.17 11.35 -8.28
C VAL A 62 7.28 12.78 -7.73
N SER A 63 8.28 13.01 -6.90
CA SER A 63 8.68 14.35 -6.45
C SER A 63 10.03 14.70 -7.04
N ARG A 64 10.15 15.92 -7.57
CA ARG A 64 11.37 16.47 -8.16
C ARG A 64 12.15 17.26 -7.10
N ARG A 65 13.46 17.05 -7.03
CA ARG A 65 14.37 17.85 -6.21
C ARG A 65 15.41 18.53 -7.08
N LEU A 66 15.63 19.81 -6.81
CA LEU A 66 16.72 20.59 -7.39
C LEU A 66 17.87 20.60 -6.38
N GLY A 67 19.06 20.19 -6.83
CA GLY A 67 20.30 20.17 -6.06
C GLY A 67 21.49 20.29 -7.01
N ALA A 68 22.63 19.69 -6.65
CA ALA A 68 23.79 19.60 -7.56
C ALA A 68 23.43 18.91 -8.89
N GLU A 69 22.44 18.02 -8.88
CA GLU A 69 21.80 17.48 -10.06
C GLU A 69 20.29 17.34 -9.80
N VAL A 70 19.48 17.39 -10.86
CA VAL A 70 18.04 17.12 -10.77
C VAL A 70 17.81 15.63 -10.51
N GLY A 71 17.07 15.33 -9.45
CA GLY A 71 16.72 13.96 -9.07
C GLY A 71 15.25 13.80 -8.71
N TYR A 72 14.81 12.54 -8.69
CA TYR A 72 13.41 12.18 -8.45
C TYR A 72 13.30 11.11 -7.37
N THR A 73 12.26 11.20 -6.55
CA THR A 73 11.87 10.16 -5.60
C THR A 73 10.41 9.78 -5.79
N LEU A 74 10.03 8.58 -5.35
CA LEU A 74 8.63 8.15 -5.37
C LEU A 74 7.83 8.86 -4.29
N THR A 75 6.60 9.23 -4.63
CA THR A 75 5.60 9.56 -3.62
C THR A 75 4.89 8.29 -3.15
N THR A 76 4.15 8.39 -2.05
CA THR A 76 3.24 7.31 -1.63
C THR A 76 2.26 6.91 -2.73
N PHE A 77 1.78 7.88 -3.51
CA PHE A 77 0.83 7.62 -4.61
C PHE A 77 1.49 6.97 -5.82
N GLY A 78 2.75 7.30 -6.12
CA GLY A 78 3.55 6.56 -7.10
C GLY A 78 3.76 5.10 -6.68
N LEU A 79 3.98 4.88 -5.38
CA LEU A 79 4.10 3.53 -4.84
C LEU A 79 2.77 2.77 -4.94
N ASP A 80 1.63 3.42 -4.68
CA ASP A 80 0.28 2.83 -4.85
C ASP A 80 0.07 2.29 -6.26
N VAL A 81 0.43 3.10 -7.26
CA VAL A 81 0.33 2.73 -8.67
C VAL A 81 1.20 1.51 -8.98
N LEU A 82 2.45 1.47 -8.51
CA LEU A 82 3.35 0.32 -8.74
C LEU A 82 2.85 -0.96 -8.05
N ALA A 83 2.28 -0.84 -6.86
CA ALA A 83 1.69 -1.96 -6.15
C ALA A 83 0.44 -2.49 -6.87
N LEU A 84 -0.45 -1.58 -7.32
CA LEU A 84 -1.63 -1.95 -8.10
C LEU A 84 -1.23 -2.60 -9.43
N ASP A 85 -0.30 -2.01 -10.17
CA ASP A 85 0.22 -2.54 -11.44
C ASP A 85 0.69 -3.99 -11.29
N SER A 86 1.46 -4.26 -10.24
CA SER A 86 1.97 -5.59 -9.93
C SER A 86 0.86 -6.61 -9.64
N LEU A 87 -0.23 -6.21 -8.96
CA LEU A 87 -1.36 -7.10 -8.68
C LEU A 87 -2.23 -7.34 -9.91
N VAL A 88 -2.41 -6.32 -10.76
CA VAL A 88 -3.11 -6.42 -12.04
C VAL A 88 -2.34 -7.32 -13.02
N ASN A 89 -1.03 -7.12 -13.17
CA ASN A 89 -0.18 -7.92 -14.06
C ASN A 89 -0.09 -9.39 -13.64
N ARG A 90 -0.30 -9.69 -12.34
CA ARG A 90 -0.42 -11.06 -11.83
C ARG A 90 -1.81 -11.68 -12.04
N GLY A 91 -2.76 -10.95 -12.63
CA GLY A 91 -4.12 -11.40 -12.85
C GLY A 91 -4.95 -11.52 -11.57
N LEU A 92 -4.61 -10.79 -10.50
CA LEU A 92 -5.36 -10.85 -9.24
C LEU A 92 -6.51 -9.83 -9.17
N ILE A 93 -6.39 -8.73 -9.90
CA ILE A 93 -7.36 -7.63 -9.92
C ILE A 93 -7.75 -7.34 -11.36
N GLN A 94 -9.05 -7.35 -11.65
CA GLN A 94 -9.64 -6.94 -12.92
C GLN A 94 -10.16 -5.50 -12.87
N ALA A 95 -10.78 -5.10 -11.76
CA ALA A 95 -11.28 -3.74 -11.57
C ALA A 95 -10.99 -3.24 -10.16
N ILE A 96 -10.82 -1.93 -10.01
CA ILE A 96 -10.71 -1.24 -8.73
C ILE A 96 -11.86 -0.24 -8.62
N GLY A 97 -12.56 -0.29 -7.49
CA GLY A 97 -13.63 0.62 -7.16
C GLY A 97 -13.13 1.82 -6.37
N ASP A 98 -14.09 2.49 -5.73
CA ASP A 98 -13.81 3.63 -4.88
C ASP A 98 -13.13 3.21 -3.56
N ARG A 99 -12.59 4.22 -2.89
CA ARG A 99 -11.99 4.06 -1.57
C ARG A 99 -13.11 3.88 -0.54
N VAL A 100 -13.14 2.71 0.09
CA VAL A 100 -14.17 2.30 1.05
C VAL A 100 -13.90 2.90 2.43
N ASN A 101 -12.66 2.87 2.89
CA ASN A 101 -12.31 3.34 4.23
C ASN A 101 -10.97 4.08 4.25
N VAL A 102 -10.90 5.10 5.10
CA VAL A 102 -9.73 5.95 5.35
C VAL A 102 -9.34 5.81 6.81
N GLY A 103 -8.40 4.91 7.09
CA GLY A 103 -7.81 4.75 8.41
C GLY A 103 -6.73 5.79 8.69
N LYS A 104 -6.30 5.85 9.96
CA LYS A 104 -5.13 6.62 10.37
C LYS A 104 -3.85 6.14 9.69
N GLU A 105 -3.76 4.84 9.43
CA GLU A 105 -2.52 4.16 8.97
C GLU A 105 -2.71 3.30 7.74
N SER A 106 -3.92 3.23 7.19
CA SER A 106 -4.19 2.50 5.95
C SER A 106 -5.35 3.10 5.16
N ASP A 107 -5.38 2.80 3.87
CA ASP A 107 -6.51 3.08 2.98
C ASP A 107 -7.02 1.78 2.40
N ILE A 108 -8.33 1.58 2.41
CA ILE A 108 -8.97 0.38 1.86
C ILE A 108 -9.74 0.77 0.60
N TYR A 109 -9.46 0.06 -0.47
CA TYR A 109 -10.15 0.16 -1.76
C TYR A 109 -10.89 -1.13 -2.03
N GLU A 110 -12.07 -1.02 -2.64
CA GLU A 110 -12.73 -2.19 -3.20
C GLU A 110 -12.04 -2.62 -4.49
N ALA A 111 -11.90 -3.92 -4.70
CA ALA A 111 -11.36 -4.50 -5.92
C ALA A 111 -12.21 -5.69 -6.36
N ILE A 112 -12.20 -5.98 -7.65
CA ILE A 112 -12.88 -7.12 -8.25
C ILE A 112 -11.83 -8.01 -8.90
N SER A 113 -11.84 -9.29 -8.56
CA SER A 113 -11.02 -10.32 -9.19
C SER A 113 -11.51 -10.67 -10.61
N PRO A 114 -10.70 -11.31 -11.46
CA PRO A 114 -11.17 -11.77 -12.78
C PRO A 114 -12.34 -12.75 -12.76
N SER A 115 -12.57 -13.44 -11.64
CA SER A 115 -13.74 -14.32 -11.44
C SER A 115 -14.99 -13.56 -10.98
N GLY A 116 -14.93 -12.24 -10.83
CA GLY A 116 -16.04 -11.40 -10.37
C GLY A 116 -16.20 -11.33 -8.84
N SER A 117 -15.34 -11.99 -8.06
CA SER A 117 -15.38 -11.94 -6.60
C SER A 117 -14.90 -10.58 -6.06
N ARG A 118 -15.60 -10.04 -5.06
CA ARG A 118 -15.22 -8.81 -4.34
C ARG A 118 -14.02 -9.06 -3.43
N LEU A 119 -13.07 -8.13 -3.45
CA LEU A 119 -11.83 -8.13 -2.69
C LEU A 119 -11.63 -6.78 -2.01
N ALA A 120 -10.81 -6.75 -0.97
CA ALA A 120 -10.35 -5.52 -0.34
C ALA A 120 -8.84 -5.33 -0.58
N LEU A 121 -8.48 -4.19 -1.17
CA LEU A 121 -7.09 -3.77 -1.37
C LEU A 121 -6.71 -2.75 -0.31
N LYS A 122 -5.89 -3.16 0.65
CA LYS A 122 -5.40 -2.33 1.76
C LYS A 122 -4.01 -1.79 1.42
N PHE A 123 -3.88 -0.47 1.37
CA PHE A 123 -2.59 0.21 1.30
C PHE A 123 -2.16 0.74 2.67
N TYR A 124 -0.91 0.54 3.04
CA TYR A 124 -0.34 1.07 4.27
C TYR A 124 0.13 2.51 4.09
N ARG A 125 0.00 3.27 5.18
CA ARG A 125 0.17 4.72 5.24
C ARG A 125 0.93 5.07 6.52
N ILE A 126 1.99 4.32 6.82
CA ILE A 126 2.81 4.54 8.01
C ILE A 126 3.39 5.96 7.95
N GLY A 127 3.37 6.63 9.09
CA GLY A 127 3.80 8.01 9.22
C GLY A 127 2.73 9.03 8.88
N ARG A 128 1.53 8.70 8.36
CA ARG A 128 0.49 9.72 8.02
C ARG A 128 0.10 10.63 9.19
N THR A 129 -0.09 10.07 10.38
CA THR A 129 -0.43 10.79 11.62
C THR A 129 0.77 11.59 12.12
N SER A 130 1.95 10.96 12.14
CA SER A 130 3.22 11.63 12.45
C SER A 130 3.52 12.77 11.48
N PHE A 131 3.25 12.64 10.18
CA PHE A 131 3.36 13.72 9.18
C PHE A 131 2.45 14.90 9.54
N ARG A 132 1.22 14.66 10.02
CA ARG A 132 0.32 15.76 10.43
C ARG A 132 0.80 16.49 11.68
N GLN A 133 1.35 15.77 12.66
CA GLN A 133 1.89 16.38 13.88
C GLN A 133 3.28 17.00 13.66
N THR A 134 4.19 16.29 12.99
CA THR A 134 5.54 16.74 12.67
C THR A 134 5.54 17.90 11.68
N ALA A 135 4.68 17.93 10.65
CA ALA A 135 4.56 19.11 9.78
C ALA A 135 4.08 20.37 10.53
N ARG A 136 3.34 20.20 11.64
CA ARG A 136 2.94 21.29 12.53
C ARG A 136 4.07 21.76 13.45
N LEU A 137 4.97 20.87 13.87
CA LEU A 137 5.97 21.12 14.91
C LEU A 137 7.41 21.29 14.37
N ARG A 138 7.67 20.82 13.14
CA ARG A 138 8.97 20.87 12.47
C ARG A 138 8.76 21.06 10.96
N PRO A 139 8.91 22.28 10.42
CA PRO A 139 8.83 22.52 8.97
C PRO A 139 9.97 21.87 8.16
N TYR A 140 10.94 21.24 8.82
CA TYR A 140 12.11 20.61 8.20
C TYR A 140 12.21 19.13 8.58
N MET A 141 11.24 18.30 8.17
CA MET A 141 11.48 16.84 8.14
C MET A 141 12.63 16.56 7.17
N THR A 142 13.52 15.66 7.56
CA THR A 142 14.63 15.24 6.71
C THR A 142 14.11 14.28 5.64
N GLU A 143 14.60 14.42 4.43
CA GLU A 143 14.16 13.62 3.28
C GLU A 143 14.42 12.13 3.48
N ARG A 144 15.40 11.76 4.33
CA ARG A 144 15.63 10.38 4.79
C ARG A 144 14.43 9.77 5.50
N GLU A 145 13.71 10.56 6.31
CA GLU A 145 12.55 10.07 7.06
C GLU A 145 11.43 9.62 6.11
N ILE A 146 11.22 10.30 4.96
CA ILE A 146 10.20 9.91 3.97
C ILE A 146 10.48 8.52 3.38
N HIS A 147 11.74 8.24 3.05
CA HIS A 147 12.15 6.93 2.54
C HIS A 147 11.93 5.83 3.59
N THR A 148 12.30 6.12 4.83
CA THR A 148 12.03 5.24 5.97
C THR A 148 10.54 4.89 6.07
N TRP A 149 9.62 5.86 5.92
CA TRP A 149 8.19 5.59 6.01
C TRP A 149 7.63 4.74 4.86
N LEU A 150 8.16 4.88 3.64
CA LEU A 150 7.77 4.00 2.53
C LEU A 150 8.24 2.56 2.78
N ASP A 151 9.46 2.39 3.28
CA ASP A 151 10.01 1.08 3.60
C ASP A 151 9.29 0.43 4.79
N GLU A 152 8.98 1.19 5.84
CA GLU A 152 8.14 0.72 6.96
C GLU A 152 6.74 0.32 6.49
N SER A 153 6.13 1.09 5.57
CA SER A 153 4.84 0.70 4.98
C SER A 153 4.93 -0.60 4.19
N LYS A 154 6.05 -0.85 3.50
CA LYS A 154 6.28 -2.13 2.80
C LYS A 154 6.46 -3.30 3.78
N LEU A 155 7.20 -3.07 4.85
CA LEU A 155 7.46 -4.07 5.89
C LEU A 155 6.17 -4.46 6.63
N SER A 156 5.34 -3.48 7.01
CA SER A 156 4.05 -3.73 7.67
C SER A 156 3.12 -4.57 6.79
N ALA A 157 3.01 -4.23 5.51
CA ALA A 157 2.24 -5.00 4.54
C ALA A 157 2.76 -6.43 4.36
N GLN A 158 4.09 -6.61 4.33
CA GLN A 158 4.69 -7.94 4.24
C GLN A 158 4.38 -8.80 5.48
N ARG A 159 4.49 -8.20 6.67
CA ARG A 159 4.22 -8.88 7.95
C ARG A 159 2.76 -9.32 8.05
N GLU A 160 1.81 -8.45 7.72
CA GLU A 160 0.38 -8.78 7.75
C GLU A 160 0.05 -9.87 6.73
N PHE A 161 0.54 -9.76 5.49
CA PHE A 161 0.29 -10.81 4.48
C PHE A 161 0.84 -12.16 4.93
N LYS A 162 2.06 -12.20 5.49
CA LYS A 162 2.65 -13.44 6.02
C LYS A 162 1.80 -14.02 7.16
N ALA A 163 1.40 -13.18 8.12
CA ALA A 163 0.56 -13.60 9.24
C ALA A 163 -0.78 -14.15 8.76
N LEU A 164 -1.46 -13.47 7.82
CA LEU A 164 -2.71 -13.94 7.24
C LEU A 164 -2.55 -15.27 6.50
N VAL A 165 -1.44 -15.48 5.76
CA VAL A 165 -1.19 -16.75 5.06
C VAL A 165 -1.05 -17.92 6.02
N GLU A 166 -0.42 -17.71 7.17
CA GLU A 166 -0.24 -18.73 8.20
C GLU A 166 -1.55 -18.98 8.98
N LEU A 167 -2.24 -17.90 9.39
CA LEU A 167 -3.49 -17.97 10.12
C LEU A 167 -4.64 -18.57 9.29
N SER A 168 -4.79 -18.17 8.02
CA SER A 168 -5.91 -18.62 7.17
C SER A 168 -5.86 -20.11 6.83
N ARG A 169 -4.76 -20.81 7.14
CA ARG A 169 -4.63 -22.27 7.04
C ARG A 169 -5.13 -23.00 8.28
N LEU A 170 -5.26 -22.29 9.39
CA LEU A 170 -5.53 -22.84 10.71
C LEU A 170 -6.89 -22.40 11.27
N THR A 171 -7.44 -21.30 10.77
CA THR A 171 -8.76 -20.78 11.17
C THR A 171 -9.46 -20.07 10.02
N GLU A 172 -10.79 -20.10 10.03
CA GLU A 172 -11.66 -19.37 9.08
C GLU A 172 -12.01 -17.95 9.55
N TYR A 173 -11.64 -17.58 10.78
CA TYR A 173 -11.99 -16.28 11.38
C TYR A 173 -11.02 -15.14 11.01
N VAL A 174 -10.22 -15.31 9.97
CA VAL A 174 -9.36 -14.27 9.40
C VAL A 174 -9.60 -14.17 7.90
N PRO A 175 -9.47 -12.98 7.31
CA PRO A 175 -9.65 -12.83 5.88
C PRO A 175 -8.59 -13.61 5.10
N LYS A 176 -9.03 -14.35 4.09
CA LYS A 176 -8.14 -15.07 3.17
C LYS A 176 -7.24 -14.08 2.42
N PRO A 177 -5.91 -14.25 2.49
CA PRO A 177 -4.98 -13.45 1.71
C PRO A 177 -4.99 -13.89 0.24
N VAL A 178 -5.08 -12.93 -0.67
CA VAL A 178 -5.10 -13.16 -2.13
C VAL A 178 -3.77 -12.76 -2.76
N GLY A 179 -3.20 -11.63 -2.33
CA GLY A 179 -1.94 -11.15 -2.87
C GLY A 179 -1.32 -10.03 -2.05
N TYR A 180 -0.06 -9.74 -2.37
CA TYR A 180 0.71 -8.68 -1.75
C TYR A 180 1.64 -8.06 -2.79
N SER A 181 1.83 -6.74 -2.71
CA SER A 181 2.84 -6.02 -3.47
C SER A 181 3.24 -4.74 -2.72
N ARG A 182 4.53 -4.59 -2.41
CA ARG A 182 5.11 -3.41 -1.72
C ARG A 182 4.39 -3.13 -0.40
N HIS A 183 3.60 -2.07 -0.33
CA HIS A 183 2.85 -1.62 0.84
C HIS A 183 1.35 -1.87 0.66
N ALA A 184 0.98 -2.82 -0.20
CA ALA A 184 -0.40 -3.20 -0.47
C ALA A 184 -0.64 -4.68 -0.18
N VAL A 185 -1.75 -4.98 0.48
CA VAL A 185 -2.25 -6.34 0.76
C VAL A 185 -3.64 -6.45 0.16
N LEU A 186 -3.85 -7.49 -0.65
CA LEU A 186 -5.12 -7.83 -1.25
C LEU A 186 -5.68 -9.05 -0.51
N ILE A 187 -6.86 -8.88 0.07
CA ILE A 187 -7.55 -9.91 0.86
C ILE A 187 -8.97 -10.11 0.33
N GLU A 188 -9.61 -11.21 0.73
CA GLU A 188 -11.05 -11.37 0.50
C GLU A 188 -11.84 -10.24 1.16
N TYR A 189 -12.95 -9.85 0.54
CA TYR A 189 -13.84 -8.86 1.14
C TYR A 189 -14.65 -9.53 2.25
N VAL A 190 -14.56 -9.00 3.47
CA VAL A 190 -15.33 -9.49 4.62
C VAL A 190 -16.61 -8.66 4.74
N GLU A 191 -17.74 -9.29 4.49
CA GLU A 191 -19.06 -8.71 4.73
C GLU A 191 -19.34 -8.75 6.24
N GLY A 192 -19.39 -7.59 6.88
CA GLY A 192 -19.59 -7.52 8.33
C GLY A 192 -19.66 -6.09 8.87
N GLN A 193 -19.77 -6.00 10.19
CA GLN A 193 -19.77 -4.74 10.93
C GLN A 193 -18.75 -4.80 12.06
N GLU A 194 -18.09 -3.68 12.33
CA GLU A 194 -17.15 -3.55 13.44
C GLU A 194 -17.87 -3.81 14.78
N LEU A 195 -17.20 -4.48 15.72
CA LEU A 195 -17.83 -4.90 16.97
C LEU A 195 -18.34 -3.71 17.79
N TYR A 196 -17.64 -2.58 17.78
CA TYR A 196 -18.05 -1.36 18.49
C TYR A 196 -19.39 -0.78 18.03
N ARG A 197 -19.83 -1.09 16.79
CA ARG A 197 -21.14 -0.67 16.26
C ARG A 197 -22.24 -1.69 16.56
N THR A 198 -21.87 -2.88 17.02
CA THR A 198 -22.79 -3.97 17.26
C THR A 198 -23.48 -3.80 18.61
N LYS A 199 -24.79 -3.50 18.58
CA LYS A 199 -25.57 -3.24 19.82
C LYS A 199 -25.91 -4.50 20.61
N MET A 200 -26.15 -5.61 19.92
CA MET A 200 -26.51 -6.89 20.55
C MET A 200 -25.86 -8.03 19.79
N LEU A 201 -25.31 -8.98 20.54
CA LEU A 201 -24.82 -10.26 20.02
C LEU A 201 -25.82 -11.34 20.43
N ASN A 202 -26.22 -12.18 19.47
CA ASN A 202 -27.15 -13.28 19.74
C ASN A 202 -26.59 -14.29 20.75
N ASN A 203 -25.29 -14.55 20.71
CA ASN A 203 -24.60 -15.43 21.66
C ASN A 203 -23.20 -14.85 22.01
N PRO A 204 -23.12 -13.96 23.01
CA PRO A 204 -21.87 -13.30 23.38
C PRO A 204 -20.78 -14.29 23.81
N LYS A 205 -21.16 -15.40 24.47
CA LYS A 205 -20.21 -16.41 24.94
C LYS A 205 -19.53 -17.12 23.76
N ALA A 206 -20.31 -17.62 22.81
CA ALA A 206 -19.75 -18.26 21.61
C ALA A 206 -18.87 -17.30 20.79
N PHE A 207 -19.23 -16.02 20.74
CA PHE A 207 -18.41 -15.00 20.07
C PHE A 207 -17.06 -14.79 20.76
N LEU A 208 -17.05 -14.69 22.10
CA LEU A 208 -15.82 -14.63 22.89
C LEU A 208 -14.97 -15.89 22.71
N ASP A 209 -15.58 -17.07 22.75
CA ASP A 209 -14.89 -18.34 22.55
C ASP A 209 -14.20 -18.38 21.17
N GLY A 210 -14.86 -17.86 20.13
CA GLY A 210 -14.27 -17.71 18.80
C GLY A 210 -13.06 -16.77 18.76
N ILE A 211 -13.14 -15.61 19.43
CA ILE A 211 -11.99 -14.69 19.55
C ILE A 211 -10.82 -15.39 20.26
N LEU A 212 -11.07 -16.04 21.38
CA LEU A 212 -10.04 -16.74 22.16
C LEU A 212 -9.40 -17.88 21.35
N GLN A 213 -10.18 -18.59 20.53
CA GLN A 213 -9.65 -19.60 19.63
C GLN A 213 -8.68 -19.01 18.60
N VAL A 214 -8.99 -17.85 18.01
CA VAL A 214 -8.08 -17.19 17.07
C VAL A 214 -6.79 -16.75 17.76
N ILE A 215 -6.88 -16.20 18.98
CA ILE A 215 -5.72 -15.81 19.78
C ILE A 215 -4.85 -17.04 20.10
N ASP A 216 -5.46 -18.15 20.52
CA ASP A 216 -4.75 -19.40 20.82
C ASP A 216 -4.00 -19.92 19.60
N VAL A 217 -4.66 -19.97 18.44
CA VAL A 217 -4.04 -20.39 17.18
C VAL A 217 -2.88 -19.46 16.81
N ALA A 218 -3.09 -18.15 16.88
CA ALA A 218 -2.08 -17.15 16.58
C ALA A 218 -0.83 -17.31 17.48
N TYR A 219 -1.03 -17.47 18.78
CA TYR A 219 0.06 -17.58 19.74
C TYR A 219 0.75 -18.95 19.69
N ASN A 220 -0.01 -20.04 19.85
CA ASN A 220 0.54 -21.38 20.05
C ASN A 220 0.92 -22.10 18.76
N LYS A 221 0.31 -21.75 17.61
CA LYS A 221 0.58 -22.43 16.33
C LYS A 221 1.41 -21.60 15.37
N VAL A 222 1.23 -20.28 15.38
CA VAL A 222 1.92 -19.36 14.47
C VAL A 222 3.07 -18.62 15.19
N GLY A 223 2.98 -18.43 16.51
CA GLY A 223 4.01 -17.72 17.28
C GLY A 223 3.90 -16.20 17.17
N ILE A 224 2.70 -15.68 16.93
CA ILE A 224 2.43 -14.23 16.81
C ILE A 224 1.47 -13.75 17.89
N VAL A 225 1.64 -12.51 18.33
CA VAL A 225 0.75 -11.83 19.27
C VAL A 225 0.12 -10.64 18.57
N HIS A 226 -1.20 -10.53 18.61
CA HIS A 226 -1.90 -9.37 18.06
C HIS A 226 -1.69 -8.15 19.00
N GLY A 227 -0.95 -7.15 18.53
CA GLY A 227 -0.58 -5.98 19.34
C GLY A 227 -1.68 -4.94 19.56
N ASP A 228 -2.79 -5.04 18.84
CA ASP A 228 -3.87 -4.03 18.83
C ASP A 228 -5.28 -4.67 18.81
N LEU A 229 -5.47 -5.77 19.57
CA LEU A 229 -6.75 -6.48 19.54
C LEU A 229 -7.80 -5.69 20.32
N SER A 230 -8.83 -5.20 19.62
CA SER A 230 -9.88 -4.33 20.16
C SER A 230 -11.21 -4.53 19.43
N GLU A 231 -12.21 -3.71 19.75
CA GLU A 231 -13.55 -3.73 19.16
C GLU A 231 -13.66 -3.11 17.74
N TYR A 232 -12.54 -2.66 17.16
CA TYR A 232 -12.46 -1.93 15.90
C TYR A 232 -12.09 -2.80 14.69
#